data_AF-A0AAV5QJE7-F1
#
_entry.id   AF-A0AAV5QJE7-F1
#
_cell.length_a   1.000
_cell.length_b   1.000
_cell.length_c   1.000
_cell.angle_alpha   90.00
_cell.angle_beta   90.00
_cell.angle_gamma   90.00
#
_symmetry.space_group_name_H-M   'P 1'
#
loop_
_entity.id
_entity.type
_entity.pdbx_description
1 polymer ?
#
loop_
_entity_poly.entity_id
_entity_poly.type
_entity_poly.pdbx_seq_one_letter_code
_entity_poly.pdbx_strand_id
1 'polypeptide(L)'
;MLLTLLLYFTTVYALVIPSVVVQPQDVLQSHRSRPVDVSSLIDRNDFDSWIAVQPNISIDHILDNIGGPCSFNNDNDHLPPGVVVAATSIKDPNYNYQWIRDAAITIDTLITHLNDIGFANHSIARTIENYISNSYLVQRATNPSGGFNSGGLGEPKFNIDNTPFTADWGRPQNDGPALRSITIMNYLNLVKKYNNDTLLSISDGNVYYNSTKDIYTNIIKPDLTYIIQHWNTRGFDLWEEINGVHFFTSLSQFKALKKGLIMAKHFKDYKFMEKLNAITIRIQNFIWFDSGFIDKDFHRIYENPNFDHKYGLDIATIIASLSCHAYSNDLDDNLGFEIPFDVDDSYVLNSIYGFIKDQNRRYSVNHDEDKLGISLGRYPNDVYDGVGTSLGNPWFLSNAYASLFIYRKLFKLLHYEEDLVISNKNFEFYNDYIYDLSNISEDYTKFDFVVINYRSSEFNMMVNNLFSFGDSFLKVVFAHITEDGELSEQFNRDTGFSQGAQNLTWSYSSVWNALRERSIIDSLL
;
A
#
# COMPACT_ATOMS: atom_id res chain seq x y z
N MET A 1 -39.12 1.25 35.89
CA MET A 1 -38.69 -0.11 35.52
C MET A 1 -39.46 -0.52 34.27
N LEU A 2 -38.96 -0.16 33.10
CA LEU A 2 -39.39 -0.66 31.78
C LEU A 2 -38.28 -0.29 30.80
N LEU A 3 -37.53 -1.31 30.40
CA LEU A 3 -36.43 -1.26 29.45
C LEU A 3 -37.01 -1.07 28.03
N THR A 4 -36.54 -0.06 27.31
CA THR A 4 -36.76 0.08 25.88
C THR A 4 -35.57 -0.54 25.15
N LEU A 5 -35.78 -1.67 24.48
CA LEU A 5 -34.79 -2.32 23.63
C LEU A 5 -34.76 -1.58 22.27
N LEU A 6 -33.63 -0.97 21.92
CA LEU A 6 -33.33 -0.56 20.55
C LEU A 6 -32.77 -1.78 19.80
N LEU A 7 -33.50 -2.24 18.79
CA LEU A 7 -33.06 -3.23 17.82
C LEU A 7 -32.30 -2.49 16.70
N TYR A 8 -30.98 -2.66 16.66
CA TYR A 8 -30.17 -2.33 15.49
C TYR A 8 -30.37 -3.42 14.43
N PHE A 9 -30.94 -3.06 13.29
CA PHE A 9 -30.94 -3.89 12.09
C PHE A 9 -29.68 -3.56 11.28
N THR A 10 -28.72 -4.48 11.26
CA THR A 10 -27.61 -4.47 10.30
C THR A 10 -28.10 -5.10 9.00
N THR A 11 -28.44 -4.28 8.01
CA THR A 11 -28.66 -4.73 6.62
C THR A 11 -27.32 -4.95 5.95
N VAL A 12 -27.01 -6.21 5.64
CA VAL A 12 -25.86 -6.61 4.80
C VAL A 12 -26.22 -6.30 3.35
N TYR A 13 -25.61 -5.26 2.77
CA TYR A 13 -25.65 -5.03 1.33
C TYR A 13 -24.56 -5.88 0.65
N ALA A 14 -24.98 -6.73 -0.29
CA ALA A 14 -24.07 -7.43 -1.18
C ALA A 14 -23.50 -6.46 -2.23
N LEU A 15 -22.18 -6.39 -2.29
CA LEU A 15 -21.39 -5.56 -3.20
C LEU A 15 -21.72 -5.86 -4.68
N VAL A 16 -22.20 -4.86 -5.40
CA VAL A 16 -22.09 -4.76 -6.85
C VAL A 16 -21.45 -3.40 -7.14
N ILE A 17 -20.14 -3.41 -7.40
CA ILE A 17 -19.44 -2.27 -7.97
C ILE A 17 -20.03 -2.07 -9.38
N PRO A 18 -20.50 -0.88 -9.76
CA PRO A 18 -20.88 -0.62 -11.14
C PRO A 18 -19.64 -0.75 -12.02
N SER A 19 -19.58 -1.83 -12.79
CA SER A 19 -18.59 -2.02 -13.85
C SER A 19 -18.79 -0.91 -14.88
N VAL A 20 -17.89 0.05 -14.94
CA VAL A 20 -17.74 0.92 -16.11
C VAL A 20 -17.31 -0.01 -17.25
N VAL A 21 -18.27 -0.39 -18.09
CA VAL A 21 -18.02 -1.18 -19.30
C VAL A 21 -17.30 -0.27 -20.29
N VAL A 22 -15.97 -0.25 -20.21
CA VAL A 22 -15.16 0.08 -21.38
C VAL A 22 -15.29 -1.12 -22.32
N GLN A 23 -15.80 -0.89 -23.52
CA GLN A 23 -16.03 -1.96 -24.49
C GLN A 23 -14.72 -2.73 -24.74
N PRO A 24 -14.74 -4.08 -24.75
CA PRO A 24 -13.56 -4.85 -25.06
C PRO A 24 -13.26 -4.69 -26.55
N GLN A 25 -12.17 -3.98 -26.88
CA GLN A 25 -11.53 -4.21 -28.16
C GLN A 25 -10.77 -5.53 -28.04
N ASP A 26 -11.16 -6.50 -28.85
CA ASP A 26 -10.42 -7.74 -29.08
C ASP A 26 -8.97 -7.40 -29.50
N VAL A 27 -8.02 -7.50 -28.56
CA VAL A 27 -6.59 -7.51 -28.89
C VAL A 27 -6.07 -8.93 -28.69
N LEU A 28 -6.47 -9.80 -29.60
CA LEU A 28 -5.67 -10.96 -29.99
C LEU A 28 -4.54 -10.47 -30.91
N GLN A 29 -3.45 -9.98 -30.33
CA GLN A 29 -2.17 -9.92 -31.06
C GLN A 29 -1.01 -10.27 -30.15
N SER A 30 -0.52 -11.50 -30.31
CA SER A 30 0.90 -11.80 -30.10
C SER A 30 1.70 -10.92 -31.06
N HIS A 31 2.51 -9.97 -30.59
CA HIS A 31 3.70 -9.48 -31.31
C HIS A 31 4.66 -8.76 -30.35
N ARG A 32 5.94 -9.09 -30.55
CA ARG A 32 7.13 -8.62 -29.83
C ARG A 32 7.40 -7.15 -30.12
N SER A 33 8.02 -6.48 -29.14
CA SER A 33 8.58 -5.12 -29.13
C SER A 33 7.60 -3.99 -29.49
N ARG A 34 7.23 -3.15 -28.52
CA ARG A 34 6.75 -1.79 -28.82
C ARG A 34 7.98 -0.90 -29.09
N PRO A 35 8.06 -0.25 -30.26
CA PRO A 35 8.81 0.99 -30.37
C PRO A 35 8.15 2.00 -29.43
N VAL A 36 8.94 2.86 -28.76
CA VAL A 36 8.42 4.06 -28.09
C VAL A 36 7.64 4.84 -29.14
N ASP A 37 6.31 4.79 -29.07
CA ASP A 37 5.47 5.55 -30.00
C ASP A 37 5.55 7.02 -29.56
N VAL A 38 6.07 7.88 -30.42
CA VAL A 38 6.27 9.31 -30.14
C VAL A 38 4.91 10.02 -29.88
N SER A 39 3.79 9.32 -30.06
CA SER A 39 2.43 9.71 -29.67
C SER A 39 2.10 9.58 -28.17
N SER A 40 2.99 9.00 -27.34
CA SER A 40 2.73 8.67 -25.92
C SER A 40 3.44 9.55 -24.88
N LEU A 41 4.05 10.66 -25.28
CA LEU A 41 4.65 11.61 -24.33
C LEU A 41 3.55 12.28 -23.51
N ILE A 42 3.78 12.41 -22.20
CA ILE A 42 2.85 13.11 -21.30
C ILE A 42 2.83 14.60 -21.67
N ASP A 43 1.65 15.15 -21.98
CA ASP A 43 1.50 16.60 -22.07
C ASP A 43 1.63 17.21 -20.67
N ARG A 44 2.77 17.84 -20.41
CA ARG A 44 3.11 18.46 -19.12
C ARG A 44 2.28 19.68 -18.77
N ASN A 45 1.38 20.11 -19.65
CA ASN A 45 0.43 21.20 -19.37
C ASN A 45 -0.99 20.71 -19.11
N ASP A 46 -1.26 19.41 -19.25
CA ASP A 46 -2.61 18.85 -19.11
C ASP A 46 -2.64 17.70 -18.10
N PHE A 47 -3.02 18.06 -16.88
CA PHE A 47 -3.18 17.12 -15.77
C PHE A 47 -4.26 16.06 -16.04
N ASP A 48 -5.34 16.42 -16.73
CA ASP A 48 -6.45 15.49 -17.01
C ASP A 48 -6.03 14.45 -18.05
N SER A 49 -5.28 14.87 -19.08
CA SER A 49 -4.65 13.94 -20.03
C SER A 49 -3.67 12.99 -19.34
N TRP A 50 -2.87 13.48 -18.38
CA TRP A 50 -1.96 12.63 -17.62
C TRP A 50 -2.70 11.59 -16.77
N ILE A 51 -3.76 11.98 -16.06
CA ILE A 51 -4.59 11.05 -15.27
C ILE A 51 -5.15 9.92 -16.14
N ALA A 52 -5.49 10.21 -17.41
CA ALA A 52 -6.02 9.21 -18.33
C ALA A 52 -4.98 8.21 -18.83
N VAL A 53 -3.71 8.63 -18.98
CA VAL A 53 -2.66 7.83 -19.63
C VAL A 53 -1.75 7.12 -18.62
N GLN A 54 -1.37 7.79 -17.53
CA GLN A 54 -0.42 7.25 -16.55
C GLN A 54 -0.83 5.90 -15.93
N PRO A 55 -2.12 5.57 -15.68
CA PRO A 55 -2.47 4.25 -15.15
C PRO A 55 -2.00 3.10 -16.04
N ASN A 56 -2.08 3.25 -17.36
CA ASN A 56 -1.61 2.22 -18.29
C ASN A 56 -0.08 2.15 -18.29
N ILE A 57 0.60 3.31 -18.34
CA ILE A 57 2.07 3.39 -18.23
C ILE A 57 2.54 2.70 -16.95
N SER A 58 1.94 3.01 -15.81
CA SER A 58 2.33 2.42 -14.52
C SER A 58 2.16 0.89 -14.50
N ILE A 59 1.09 0.33 -15.09
CA ILE A 59 0.93 -1.14 -15.19
C ILE A 59 2.00 -1.74 -16.10
N ASP A 60 2.26 -1.12 -17.26
CA ASP A 60 3.29 -1.59 -18.19
C ASP A 60 4.68 -1.61 -17.50
N HIS A 61 5.07 -0.52 -16.84
CA HIS A 61 6.34 -0.45 -16.09
C HIS A 61 6.40 -1.39 -14.88
N ILE A 62 5.28 -1.64 -14.19
CA ILE A 62 5.22 -2.68 -13.15
C ILE A 62 5.54 -4.05 -13.75
N LEU A 63 4.91 -4.41 -14.87
CA LEU A 63 5.09 -5.72 -15.51
C LEU A 63 6.49 -5.89 -16.10
N ASP A 64 7.11 -4.81 -16.58
CA ASP A 64 8.50 -4.81 -17.07
C ASP A 64 9.53 -5.13 -15.98
N ASN A 65 9.21 -4.84 -14.72
CA ASN A 65 10.03 -5.16 -13.56
C ASN A 65 9.75 -6.55 -12.95
N ILE A 66 8.96 -7.40 -13.64
CA ILE A 66 8.61 -8.74 -13.17
C ILE A 66 8.99 -9.80 -14.21
N GLY A 67 9.74 -10.83 -13.77
CA GLY A 67 10.01 -12.00 -14.59
C GLY A 67 8.72 -12.82 -14.82
N GLY A 68 8.32 -13.00 -16.07
CA GLY A 68 7.08 -13.73 -16.37
C GLY A 68 6.55 -13.53 -17.78
N PRO A 69 5.35 -14.07 -18.08
CA PRO A 69 4.76 -14.01 -19.43
C PRO A 69 4.37 -12.60 -19.89
N CYS A 70 4.39 -11.61 -19.00
CA CYS A 70 4.11 -10.20 -19.30
C CYS A 70 5.35 -9.31 -19.41
N SER A 71 6.57 -9.84 -19.23
CA SER A 71 7.79 -9.01 -19.29
C SER A 71 8.06 -8.61 -20.75
N PHE A 72 8.07 -7.30 -21.05
CA PHE A 72 8.26 -6.80 -22.43
C PHE A 72 9.70 -6.35 -22.72
N ASN A 73 10.51 -6.11 -21.69
CA ASN A 73 11.88 -5.61 -21.86
C ASN A 73 12.89 -6.71 -22.26
N ASN A 74 13.27 -6.70 -23.53
CA ASN A 74 14.35 -7.50 -24.13
C ASN A 74 15.76 -7.15 -23.57
N ASP A 75 15.93 -6.08 -22.79
CA ASP A 75 17.20 -5.78 -22.10
C ASP A 75 17.32 -6.49 -20.75
N ASN A 76 16.20 -7.00 -20.20
CA ASN A 76 16.10 -7.80 -18.97
C ASN A 76 15.86 -9.28 -19.27
N ASP A 77 16.41 -9.78 -20.39
CA ASP A 77 16.20 -11.12 -21.01
C ASP A 77 16.42 -12.34 -20.08
N HIS A 78 16.66 -12.17 -18.78
CA HIS A 78 17.02 -13.20 -17.80
C HIS A 78 16.34 -13.11 -16.41
N LEU A 79 15.30 -12.28 -16.17
CA LEU A 79 14.60 -12.34 -14.88
C LEU A 79 13.86 -13.69 -14.71
N PRO A 80 14.18 -14.50 -13.67
CA PRO A 80 13.47 -15.73 -13.43
C PRO A 80 11.97 -15.51 -13.19
N PRO A 81 11.09 -16.43 -13.60
CA PRO A 81 9.65 -16.29 -13.37
C PRO A 81 9.30 -16.01 -11.90
N GLY A 82 8.49 -14.98 -11.69
CA GLY A 82 8.01 -14.55 -10.37
C GLY A 82 8.94 -13.64 -9.58
N VAL A 83 10.14 -13.36 -10.09
CA VAL A 83 11.05 -12.37 -9.50
C VAL A 83 10.51 -10.98 -9.81
N VAL A 84 10.38 -10.16 -8.77
CA VAL A 84 10.01 -8.74 -8.87
C VAL A 84 11.21 -7.93 -8.44
N VAL A 85 11.79 -7.13 -9.34
CA VAL A 85 12.90 -6.24 -8.97
C VAL A 85 12.35 -4.95 -8.37
N ALA A 86 13.04 -4.39 -7.38
CA ALA A 86 12.64 -3.11 -6.80
C ALA A 86 12.78 -1.96 -7.83
N ALA A 87 13.87 -1.98 -8.60
CA ALA A 87 14.15 -1.02 -9.65
C ALA A 87 15.09 -1.63 -10.71
N THR A 88 15.16 -1.02 -11.90
CA THR A 88 16.14 -1.42 -12.95
C THR A 88 17.54 -0.88 -12.69
N SER A 89 17.70 0.02 -11.72
CA SER A 89 18.98 0.64 -11.38
C SER A 89 19.99 -0.38 -10.81
N ILE A 90 21.10 -0.58 -11.52
CA ILE A 90 22.19 -1.48 -11.11
C ILE A 90 23.36 -0.76 -10.43
N LYS A 91 23.35 0.58 -10.39
CA LYS A 91 24.41 1.41 -9.81
C LYS A 91 23.87 2.78 -9.44
N ASP A 92 24.35 3.34 -8.33
CA ASP A 92 24.10 4.71 -7.86
C ASP A 92 22.60 5.12 -7.88
N PRO A 93 21.70 4.39 -7.19
CA PRO A 93 21.94 3.25 -6.29
C PRO A 93 21.75 1.88 -7.00
N ASN A 94 22.29 0.80 -6.41
CA ASN A 94 22.02 -0.56 -6.91
C ASN A 94 20.80 -1.16 -6.20
N TYR A 95 19.67 -1.18 -6.91
CA TYR A 95 18.35 -1.65 -6.46
C TYR A 95 17.87 -2.87 -7.26
N ASN A 96 18.74 -3.46 -8.08
CA ASN A 96 18.42 -4.65 -8.88
C ASN A 96 18.48 -5.93 -8.01
N TYR A 97 17.57 -6.01 -7.03
CA TYR A 97 17.32 -7.14 -6.15
C TYR A 97 15.81 -7.29 -5.97
N GLN A 98 15.40 -8.45 -5.44
CA GLN A 98 14.01 -8.69 -5.08
C GLN A 98 13.81 -8.53 -3.57
N TRP A 99 13.11 -7.47 -3.17
CA TRP A 99 12.68 -7.30 -1.79
C TRP A 99 11.33 -7.97 -1.57
N ILE A 100 11.15 -8.62 -0.42
CA ILE A 100 9.89 -9.30 -0.10
C ILE A 100 8.75 -8.28 0.04
N ARG A 101 9.00 -7.11 0.64
CA ARG A 101 8.03 -6.01 0.79
C ARG A 101 7.59 -5.46 -0.57
N ASP A 102 8.53 -5.00 -1.37
CA ASP A 102 8.29 -4.36 -2.67
C ASP A 102 7.55 -5.29 -3.63
N ALA A 103 7.97 -6.57 -3.67
CA ALA A 103 7.29 -7.59 -4.45
C ALA A 103 5.85 -7.81 -3.99
N ALA A 104 5.61 -7.93 -2.68
CA ALA A 104 4.27 -8.16 -2.14
C ALA A 104 3.31 -7.00 -2.44
N ILE A 105 3.76 -5.76 -2.26
CA ILE A 105 2.94 -4.54 -2.52
C ILE A 105 2.63 -4.42 -4.02
N THR A 106 3.63 -4.63 -4.87
CA THR A 106 3.48 -4.56 -6.33
C THR A 106 2.50 -5.63 -6.83
N ILE A 107 2.64 -6.87 -6.36
CA ILE A 107 1.76 -7.96 -6.78
C ILE A 107 0.33 -7.71 -6.28
N ASP A 108 0.14 -7.13 -5.10
CA ASP A 108 -1.21 -6.77 -4.61
C ASP A 108 -1.90 -5.70 -5.48
N THR A 109 -1.10 -4.82 -6.08
CA THR A 109 -1.59 -3.88 -7.08
C THR A 109 -2.07 -4.59 -8.34
N LEU A 110 -1.30 -5.57 -8.84
CA LEU A 110 -1.72 -6.39 -10.00
C LEU A 110 -2.95 -7.25 -9.69
N ILE A 111 -3.09 -7.76 -8.46
CA ILE A 111 -4.30 -8.48 -8.02
C ILE A 111 -5.51 -7.55 -8.07
N THR A 112 -5.36 -6.31 -7.60
CA THR A 112 -6.41 -5.30 -7.63
C THR A 112 -6.79 -4.93 -9.07
N HIS A 113 -5.80 -4.65 -9.93
CA HIS A 113 -6.03 -4.41 -11.35
C HIS A 113 -6.74 -5.57 -12.04
N LEU A 114 -6.30 -6.81 -11.77
CA LEU A 114 -6.91 -8.02 -12.32
C LEU A 114 -8.36 -8.18 -11.87
N ASN A 115 -8.69 -7.82 -10.63
CA ASN A 115 -10.07 -7.80 -10.14
C ASN A 115 -10.93 -6.76 -10.88
N ASP A 116 -10.41 -5.56 -11.13
CA ASP A 116 -11.15 -4.48 -11.81
C ASP A 116 -11.52 -4.84 -13.24
N ILE A 117 -10.62 -5.52 -13.94
CA ILE A 117 -10.87 -6.03 -15.30
C ILE A 117 -11.59 -7.39 -15.31
N GLY A 118 -12.18 -7.80 -14.18
CA GLY A 118 -12.98 -9.02 -14.09
C GLY A 118 -12.19 -10.31 -14.36
N PHE A 119 -10.92 -10.35 -13.99
CA PHE A 119 -9.99 -11.46 -14.21
C PHE A 119 -9.68 -11.75 -15.69
N ALA A 120 -9.91 -10.78 -16.60
CA ALA A 120 -9.79 -11.00 -18.04
C ALA A 120 -8.36 -11.27 -18.55
N ASN A 121 -7.32 -10.82 -17.82
CA ASN A 121 -5.92 -10.97 -18.25
C ASN A 121 -5.23 -12.17 -17.58
N HIS A 122 -5.27 -13.33 -18.25
CA HIS A 122 -4.63 -14.55 -17.76
C HIS A 122 -3.09 -14.48 -17.71
N SER A 123 -2.45 -13.59 -18.47
CA SER A 123 -0.99 -13.43 -18.40
C SER A 123 -0.57 -12.75 -17.09
N ILE A 124 -1.35 -11.76 -16.62
CA ILE A 124 -1.15 -11.16 -15.29
C ILE A 124 -1.40 -12.21 -14.19
N ALA A 125 -2.48 -12.99 -14.29
CA ALA A 125 -2.76 -14.08 -13.36
C ALA A 125 -1.61 -15.10 -13.27
N ARG A 126 -1.06 -15.54 -14.41
CA ARG A 126 0.14 -16.40 -14.45
C ARG A 126 1.39 -15.74 -13.86
N THR A 127 1.55 -14.43 -14.05
CA THR A 127 2.65 -13.66 -13.45
C THR A 127 2.56 -13.68 -11.91
N ILE A 128 1.36 -13.47 -11.35
CA ILE A 128 1.11 -13.54 -9.90
C ILE A 128 1.36 -14.96 -9.37
N GLU A 129 0.94 -15.98 -10.11
CA GLU A 129 1.18 -17.39 -9.79
C GLU A 129 2.66 -17.78 -9.81
N ASN A 130 3.43 -17.26 -10.77
CA ASN A 130 4.89 -17.40 -10.77
C ASN A 130 5.52 -16.73 -9.55
N TYR A 131 5.04 -15.56 -9.10
CA TYR A 131 5.49 -14.94 -7.85
C TYR A 131 5.21 -15.82 -6.62
N ILE A 132 4.07 -16.51 -6.57
CA ILE A 132 3.78 -17.50 -5.50
C ILE A 132 4.79 -18.65 -5.56
N SER A 133 5.11 -19.14 -6.75
CA SER A 133 6.13 -20.17 -6.96
C SER A 133 7.53 -19.70 -6.53
N ASN A 134 7.90 -18.46 -6.87
CA ASN A 134 9.15 -17.82 -6.47
C ASN A 134 9.24 -17.67 -4.94
N SER A 135 8.15 -17.23 -4.30
CA SER A 135 8.02 -17.13 -2.85
C SER A 135 8.33 -18.44 -2.13
N TYR A 136 7.90 -19.58 -2.69
CA TYR A 136 8.23 -20.91 -2.16
C TYR A 136 9.74 -21.15 -2.12
N LEU A 137 10.46 -20.76 -3.19
CA LEU A 137 11.91 -20.91 -3.31
C LEU A 137 12.65 -20.06 -2.28
N VAL A 138 12.37 -18.76 -2.23
CA VAL A 138 13.10 -17.82 -1.36
C VAL A 138 12.83 -18.09 0.13
N GLN A 139 11.64 -18.56 0.50
CA GLN A 139 11.37 -19.02 1.89
C GLN A 139 12.34 -20.14 2.31
N ARG A 140 12.71 -21.03 1.38
CA ARG A 140 13.53 -22.23 1.64
C ARG A 140 15.02 -21.99 1.44
N ALA A 141 15.41 -20.83 0.93
CA ALA A 141 16.81 -20.44 0.81
C ALA A 141 17.37 -20.06 2.19
N THR A 142 18.39 -20.78 2.65
CA THR A 142 19.10 -20.41 3.88
C THR A 142 19.90 -19.13 3.63
N ASN A 143 19.72 -18.14 4.49
CA ASN A 143 20.25 -16.79 4.33
C ASN A 143 20.80 -16.26 5.67
N PRO A 144 21.38 -15.04 5.72
CA PRO A 144 21.96 -14.51 6.96
C PRO A 144 20.95 -14.33 8.12
N SER A 145 19.66 -14.13 7.85
CA SER A 145 18.61 -14.12 8.89
C SER A 145 18.27 -15.52 9.44
N GLY A 146 18.62 -16.59 8.72
CA GLY A 146 18.47 -17.97 9.16
C GLY A 146 18.02 -18.94 8.07
N GLY A 147 17.57 -20.12 8.47
CA GLY A 147 16.93 -21.10 7.59
C GLY A 147 15.40 -21.05 7.70
N PHE A 148 14.72 -21.91 6.92
CA PHE A 148 13.25 -21.97 6.82
C PHE A 148 12.52 -22.04 8.18
N ASN A 149 13.09 -22.70 9.19
CA ASN A 149 12.51 -22.83 10.53
C ASN A 149 13.28 -22.06 11.63
N SER A 150 14.27 -21.24 11.27
CA SER A 150 15.18 -20.62 12.24
C SER A 150 15.43 -19.12 11.99
N GLY A 151 14.49 -18.44 11.34
CA GLY A 151 14.53 -16.99 11.14
C GLY A 151 14.63 -16.51 9.69
N GLY A 152 14.91 -17.40 8.74
CA GLY A 152 15.24 -17.03 7.36
C GLY A 152 14.13 -16.32 6.58
N LEU A 153 12.88 -16.42 7.03
CA LEU A 153 11.74 -15.74 6.38
C LEU A 153 11.76 -14.22 6.62
N GLY A 154 12.48 -13.73 7.64
CA GLY A 154 12.67 -12.30 7.89
C GLY A 154 13.76 -11.65 7.04
N GLU A 155 14.39 -12.37 6.12
CA GLU A 155 15.38 -11.78 5.22
C GLU A 155 14.71 -10.76 4.28
N PRO A 156 15.19 -9.51 4.24
CA PRO A 156 14.51 -8.45 3.48
C PRO A 156 14.51 -8.68 1.97
N LYS A 157 15.64 -9.15 1.43
CA LYS A 157 15.89 -9.21 -0.01
C LYS A 157 16.77 -10.38 -0.44
N PHE A 158 16.66 -10.73 -1.71
CA PHE A 158 17.44 -11.76 -2.38
C PHE A 158 18.01 -11.23 -3.70
N ASN A 159 19.05 -11.87 -4.22
CA ASN A 159 19.51 -11.59 -5.57
C ASN A 159 18.43 -11.99 -6.59
N ILE A 160 18.47 -11.40 -7.80
CA ILE A 160 17.49 -11.68 -8.85
C ILE A 160 17.47 -13.14 -9.32
N ASP A 161 18.55 -13.89 -9.09
CA ASP A 161 18.65 -15.33 -9.37
C ASP A 161 18.11 -16.22 -8.23
N ASN A 162 17.43 -15.63 -7.24
CA ASN A 162 16.90 -16.24 -6.02
C ASN A 162 17.96 -16.69 -5.00
N THR A 163 19.23 -16.37 -5.21
CA THR A 163 20.26 -16.67 -4.21
C THR A 163 20.20 -15.69 -3.03
N PRO A 164 20.60 -16.12 -1.82
CA PRO A 164 20.65 -15.24 -0.65
C PRO A 164 21.56 -14.03 -0.87
N PHE A 165 21.10 -12.85 -0.45
CA PHE A 165 21.96 -11.68 -0.35
C PHE A 165 22.82 -11.76 0.92
N THR A 166 24.13 -11.98 0.77
CA THR A 166 25.01 -12.33 1.91
C THR A 166 25.75 -11.15 2.55
N ALA A 167 25.64 -9.94 1.99
CA ALA A 167 26.33 -8.76 2.54
C ALA A 167 25.57 -8.15 3.73
N ASP A 168 26.23 -7.26 4.48
CA ASP A 168 25.62 -6.54 5.59
C ASP A 168 24.40 -5.74 5.14
N TRP A 169 23.34 -5.78 5.95
CA TRP A 169 22.05 -5.17 5.65
C TRP A 169 21.21 -5.03 6.93
N GLY A 170 20.23 -4.12 6.93
CA GLY A 170 19.25 -3.97 8.00
C GLY A 170 18.28 -5.15 8.03
N ARG A 171 18.70 -6.26 8.66
CA ARG A 171 17.94 -7.52 8.78
C ARG A 171 17.74 -7.95 10.24
N PRO A 172 16.68 -8.68 10.58
CA PRO A 172 15.53 -9.03 9.72
C PRO A 172 14.58 -7.83 9.54
N GLN A 173 13.71 -7.90 8.53
CA GLN A 173 12.54 -7.01 8.38
C GLN A 173 11.27 -7.87 8.44
N ASN A 174 10.47 -7.64 9.49
CA ASN A 174 9.40 -8.56 9.89
C ASN A 174 8.03 -8.22 9.26
N ASP A 175 7.95 -7.19 8.43
CA ASP A 175 6.81 -6.82 7.59
C ASP A 175 6.69 -7.72 6.35
N GLY A 176 7.83 -8.12 5.76
CA GLY A 176 7.88 -8.92 4.53
C GLY A 176 6.98 -10.18 4.54
N PRO A 177 7.13 -11.10 5.51
CA PRO A 177 6.26 -12.28 5.63
C PRO A 177 4.77 -11.95 5.78
N ALA A 178 4.45 -10.84 6.45
CA ALA A 178 3.07 -10.40 6.63
C ALA A 178 2.47 -9.90 5.31
N LEU A 179 3.17 -9.01 4.61
CA LEU A 179 2.75 -8.48 3.32
C LEU A 179 2.62 -9.61 2.29
N ARG A 180 3.63 -10.49 2.16
CA ARG A 180 3.57 -11.64 1.27
C ARG A 180 2.36 -12.53 1.56
N SER A 181 2.08 -12.82 2.83
CA SER A 181 0.89 -13.60 3.22
C SER A 181 -0.41 -12.91 2.80
N ILE A 182 -0.53 -11.60 3.06
CA ILE A 182 -1.72 -10.81 2.70
C ILE A 182 -1.97 -10.87 1.19
N THR A 183 -0.95 -10.56 0.40
CA THR A 183 -1.00 -10.55 -1.07
C THR A 183 -1.43 -11.92 -1.62
N ILE A 184 -0.79 -13.00 -1.18
CA ILE A 184 -1.14 -14.35 -1.67
C ILE A 184 -2.57 -14.73 -1.26
N MET A 185 -3.00 -14.39 -0.05
CA MET A 185 -4.38 -14.63 0.39
C MET A 185 -5.40 -13.81 -0.42
N ASN A 186 -5.08 -12.57 -0.80
CA ASN A 186 -5.92 -11.75 -1.68
C ASN A 186 -6.07 -12.41 -3.06
N TYR A 187 -4.98 -12.94 -3.64
CA TYR A 187 -5.05 -13.67 -4.90
C TYR A 187 -5.90 -14.94 -4.80
N LEU A 188 -5.76 -15.73 -3.73
CA LEU A 188 -6.57 -16.95 -3.56
C LEU A 188 -8.08 -16.61 -3.48
N ASN A 189 -8.45 -15.51 -2.81
CA ASN A 189 -9.84 -15.04 -2.80
C ASN A 189 -10.31 -14.63 -4.21
N LEU A 190 -9.43 -14.02 -5.00
CA LEU A 190 -9.73 -13.66 -6.39
C LEU A 190 -9.94 -14.89 -7.28
N VAL A 191 -9.04 -15.88 -7.18
CA VAL A 191 -9.14 -17.15 -7.90
C VAL A 191 -10.40 -17.91 -7.50
N LYS A 192 -10.77 -17.89 -6.21
CA LYS A 192 -12.04 -18.45 -5.75
C LYS A 192 -13.24 -17.76 -6.40
N LYS A 193 -13.24 -16.42 -6.42
CA LYS A 193 -14.32 -15.59 -6.98
C LYS A 193 -14.53 -15.81 -8.48
N TYR A 194 -13.46 -15.80 -9.28
CA TYR A 194 -13.56 -15.80 -10.73
C TYR A 194 -13.29 -17.17 -11.39
N ASN A 195 -12.56 -18.06 -10.73
CA ASN A 195 -12.09 -19.31 -11.33
C ASN A 195 -12.34 -20.55 -10.45
N ASN A 196 -13.23 -20.45 -9.44
CA ASN A 196 -13.65 -21.54 -8.57
C ASN A 196 -12.46 -22.37 -8.04
N ASP A 197 -11.46 -21.70 -7.46
CA ASP A 197 -10.22 -22.26 -6.91
C ASP A 197 -9.27 -22.93 -7.93
N THR A 198 -9.47 -22.71 -9.24
CA THR A 198 -8.60 -23.25 -10.30
C THR A 198 -7.42 -22.32 -10.59
N LEU A 199 -6.20 -22.83 -10.47
CA LEU A 199 -4.95 -22.11 -10.76
C LEU A 199 -4.51 -22.34 -12.21
N LEU A 200 -3.98 -21.32 -12.87
CA LEU A 200 -3.69 -21.34 -14.30
C LEU A 200 -2.34 -21.96 -14.67
N SER A 201 -1.36 -21.91 -13.78
CA SER A 201 0.05 -22.23 -14.08
C SER A 201 0.45 -23.66 -13.72
N ILE A 202 -0.46 -24.43 -13.12
CA ILE A 202 -0.21 -25.86 -12.79
C ILE A 202 0.05 -26.66 -14.08
N SER A 203 -0.70 -26.37 -15.15
CA SER A 203 -0.52 -27.03 -16.45
C SER A 203 0.84 -26.78 -17.09
N ASP A 204 1.50 -25.69 -16.71
CA ASP A 204 2.76 -25.26 -17.30
C ASP A 204 3.96 -26.02 -16.70
N GLY A 205 3.75 -26.76 -15.60
CA GLY A 205 4.73 -27.68 -14.99
C GLY A 205 5.90 -27.03 -14.26
N ASN A 206 5.95 -25.70 -14.19
CA ASN A 206 7.08 -24.91 -13.65
C ASN A 206 6.77 -24.25 -12.30
N VAL A 207 5.79 -24.76 -11.54
CA VAL A 207 5.39 -24.21 -10.24
C VAL A 207 5.55 -25.20 -9.08
N TYR A 208 5.78 -24.69 -7.87
CA TYR A 208 6.00 -25.51 -6.65
C TYR A 208 4.73 -25.81 -5.84
N TYR A 209 3.56 -25.84 -6.47
CA TYR A 209 2.27 -26.15 -5.85
C TYR A 209 1.33 -26.85 -6.83
N ASN A 210 0.36 -27.63 -6.34
CA ASN A 210 -0.65 -28.31 -7.18
C ASN A 210 -2.09 -27.91 -6.85
N SER A 211 -2.30 -27.03 -5.87
CA SER A 211 -3.63 -26.59 -5.44
C SER A 211 -3.55 -25.33 -4.57
N THR A 212 -4.69 -24.66 -4.38
CA THR A 212 -4.81 -23.55 -3.40
C THR A 212 -4.50 -24.02 -1.97
N LYS A 213 -4.81 -25.28 -1.64
CA LYS A 213 -4.46 -25.90 -0.36
C LYS A 213 -2.94 -26.09 -0.19
N ASP A 214 -2.22 -26.41 -1.26
CA ASP A 214 -0.76 -26.51 -1.22
C ASP A 214 -0.12 -25.14 -1.01
N ILE A 215 -0.63 -24.09 -1.66
CA ILE A 215 -0.19 -22.71 -1.44
C ILE A 215 -0.41 -22.31 0.03
N TYR A 216 -1.60 -22.58 0.58
CA TYR A 216 -1.87 -22.35 2.00
C TYR A 216 -0.88 -23.10 2.90
N THR A 217 -0.70 -24.40 2.67
CA THR A 217 0.08 -25.27 3.56
C THR A 217 1.57 -24.98 3.51
N ASN A 218 2.10 -24.71 2.31
CA ASN A 218 3.53 -24.70 2.05
C ASN A 218 4.14 -23.30 1.86
N ILE A 219 3.31 -22.25 1.77
CA ILE A 219 3.76 -20.88 1.51
C ILE A 219 3.16 -19.90 2.54
N ILE A 220 1.82 -19.81 2.63
CA ILE A 220 1.17 -18.88 3.57
C ILE A 220 1.39 -19.30 5.03
N LYS A 221 1.15 -20.57 5.36
CA LYS A 221 1.26 -21.07 6.74
C LYS A 221 2.67 -20.92 7.33
N PRO A 222 3.77 -21.14 6.57
CA PRO A 222 5.12 -20.79 7.02
C PRO A 222 5.30 -19.32 7.41
N ASP A 223 4.85 -18.37 6.57
CA ASP A 223 4.93 -16.94 6.90
C ASP A 223 4.10 -16.59 8.14
N LEU A 224 2.87 -17.10 8.25
CA LEU A 224 2.05 -16.91 9.45
C LEU A 224 2.69 -17.55 10.71
N THR A 225 3.38 -18.67 10.54
CA THR A 225 4.13 -19.32 11.64
C THR A 225 5.32 -18.48 12.06
N TYR A 226 6.02 -17.86 11.11
CA TYR A 226 7.09 -16.89 11.40
C TYR A 226 6.54 -15.71 12.20
N ILE A 227 5.41 -15.12 11.78
CA ILE A 227 4.78 -14.01 12.51
C ILE A 227 4.42 -14.42 13.95
N ILE A 228 3.82 -15.60 14.14
CA ILE A 228 3.53 -16.15 15.50
C ILE A 228 4.77 -16.16 16.40
N GLN A 229 5.94 -16.45 15.83
CA GLN A 229 7.20 -16.60 16.56
C GLN A 229 7.96 -15.27 16.75
N HIS A 230 7.78 -14.30 15.85
CA HIS A 230 8.66 -13.13 15.73
C HIS A 230 7.95 -11.78 15.85
N TRP A 231 6.62 -11.71 15.95
CA TRP A 231 5.88 -10.43 16.01
C TRP A 231 6.33 -9.50 17.15
N ASN A 232 6.80 -10.06 18.26
CA ASN A 232 7.27 -9.31 19.43
C ASN A 232 8.81 -9.25 19.53
N THR A 233 9.51 -9.48 18.42
CA THR A 233 10.97 -9.35 18.32
C THR A 233 11.34 -8.08 17.58
N ARG A 234 12.49 -7.49 17.92
CA ARG A 234 12.99 -6.32 17.19
C ARG A 234 13.43 -6.72 15.78
N GLY A 235 13.15 -5.86 14.82
CA GLY A 235 13.60 -5.96 13.44
C GLY A 235 13.86 -4.56 12.89
N PHE A 236 14.29 -4.45 11.65
CA PHE A 236 14.39 -3.17 10.96
C PHE A 236 13.02 -2.74 10.42
N ASP A 237 12.83 -1.43 10.32
CA ASP A 237 11.64 -0.82 9.75
C ASP A 237 11.58 -0.99 8.22
N LEU A 238 10.49 -0.53 7.61
CA LEU A 238 10.29 -0.59 6.16
C LEU A 238 11.32 0.23 5.36
N TRP A 239 11.98 1.21 6.00
CA TRP A 239 13.05 1.99 5.41
C TRP A 239 14.44 1.40 5.62
N GLU A 240 14.52 0.23 6.28
CA GLU A 240 15.73 -0.58 6.44
C GLU A 240 16.80 0.04 7.35
N GLU A 241 16.41 0.99 8.20
CA GLU A 241 17.31 1.91 8.90
C GLU A 241 17.28 1.74 10.42
N ILE A 242 16.09 1.53 10.99
CA ILE A 242 15.83 1.60 12.42
C ILE A 242 15.52 0.22 12.95
N ASN A 243 16.37 -0.30 13.84
CA ASN A 243 16.12 -1.58 14.51
C ASN A 243 15.25 -1.40 15.77
N GLY A 244 13.96 -1.70 15.69
CA GLY A 244 13.02 -1.45 16.78
C GLY A 244 11.70 -2.21 16.68
N VAL A 245 10.64 -1.55 17.14
CA VAL A 245 9.25 -1.93 16.92
C VAL A 245 8.62 -0.84 16.08
N HIS A 246 7.81 -1.22 15.09
CA HIS A 246 7.34 -0.32 14.05
C HIS A 246 5.84 -0.47 13.89
N PHE A 247 5.13 0.66 13.77
CA PHE A 247 3.68 0.67 13.62
C PHE A 247 3.27 -0.05 12.32
N PHE A 248 3.91 0.28 11.19
CA PHE A 248 3.69 -0.37 9.90
C PHE A 248 3.85 -1.88 9.95
N THR A 249 4.94 -2.35 10.57
CA THR A 249 5.22 -3.78 10.71
C THR A 249 4.16 -4.47 11.56
N SER A 250 3.81 -3.87 12.72
CA SER A 250 2.86 -4.48 13.66
C SER A 250 1.45 -4.55 13.09
N LEU A 251 1.00 -3.50 12.40
CA LEU A 251 -0.33 -3.47 11.80
C LEU A 251 -0.42 -4.44 10.62
N SER A 252 0.63 -4.54 9.79
CA SER A 252 0.71 -5.53 8.70
C SER A 252 0.66 -6.96 9.23
N GLN A 253 1.40 -7.27 10.30
CA GLN A 253 1.34 -8.57 10.96
C GLN A 253 -0.04 -8.88 11.52
N PHE A 254 -0.71 -7.90 12.13
CA PHE A 254 -2.08 -8.07 12.63
C PHE A 254 -3.06 -8.37 11.50
N LYS A 255 -2.99 -7.63 10.39
CA LYS A 255 -3.78 -7.89 9.17
C LYS A 255 -3.54 -9.31 8.65
N ALA A 256 -2.28 -9.73 8.54
CA ALA A 256 -1.92 -11.05 8.05
C ALA A 256 -2.49 -12.18 8.93
N LEU A 257 -2.41 -12.03 10.26
CA LEU A 257 -2.99 -13.01 11.19
C LEU A 257 -4.52 -13.06 11.10
N LYS A 258 -5.20 -11.91 10.98
CA LYS A 258 -6.66 -11.84 10.79
C LYS A 258 -7.08 -12.57 9.52
N LYS A 259 -6.45 -12.29 8.38
CA LYS A 259 -6.71 -13.01 7.12
C LYS A 259 -6.35 -14.51 7.23
N GLY A 260 -5.28 -14.83 7.95
CA GLY A 260 -4.85 -16.19 8.23
C GLY A 260 -5.90 -17.01 8.97
N LEU A 261 -6.66 -16.40 9.88
CA LEU A 261 -7.78 -17.07 10.57
C LEU A 261 -8.88 -17.51 9.60
N ILE A 262 -9.24 -16.64 8.64
CA ILE A 262 -10.23 -16.92 7.60
C ILE A 262 -9.75 -18.11 6.75
N MET A 263 -8.50 -18.09 6.31
CA MET A 263 -7.91 -19.18 5.52
C MET A 263 -7.81 -20.49 6.30
N ALA A 264 -7.36 -20.45 7.56
CA ALA A 264 -7.28 -21.64 8.40
C ALA A 264 -8.67 -22.28 8.62
N LYS A 265 -9.72 -21.46 8.80
CA LYS A 265 -11.11 -21.93 8.85
C LYS A 265 -11.54 -22.56 7.52
N HIS A 266 -11.26 -21.89 6.39
CA HIS A 266 -11.60 -22.39 5.05
C HIS A 266 -10.98 -23.77 4.77
N PHE A 267 -9.70 -23.97 5.09
CA PHE A 267 -9.00 -25.24 4.91
C PHE A 267 -9.15 -26.23 6.09
N LYS A 268 -10.01 -25.92 7.08
CA LYS A 268 -10.32 -26.75 8.26
C LYS A 268 -9.09 -27.07 9.13
N ASP A 269 -8.13 -26.15 9.20
CA ASP A 269 -6.92 -26.25 10.01
C ASP A 269 -7.13 -25.64 11.41
N TYR A 270 -8.10 -26.19 12.15
CA TYR A 270 -8.59 -25.59 13.40
C TYR A 270 -7.51 -25.47 14.48
N LYS A 271 -6.55 -26.41 14.54
CA LYS A 271 -5.45 -26.36 15.50
C LYS A 271 -4.49 -25.19 15.22
N PHE A 272 -4.28 -24.84 13.94
CA PHE A 272 -3.51 -23.65 13.59
C PHE A 272 -4.32 -22.38 13.83
N MET A 273 -5.61 -22.40 13.50
CA MET A 273 -6.56 -21.31 13.76
C MET A 273 -6.57 -20.89 15.24
N GLU A 274 -6.57 -21.85 16.19
CA GLU A 274 -6.47 -21.55 17.63
C GLU A 274 -5.18 -20.78 17.99
N LYS A 275 -4.04 -21.15 17.39
CA LYS A 275 -2.76 -20.46 17.60
C LYS A 275 -2.78 -19.06 17.02
N LEU A 276 -3.28 -18.90 15.79
CA LEU A 276 -3.44 -17.60 15.16
C LEU A 276 -4.29 -16.70 16.06
N ASN A 277 -5.44 -17.18 16.52
CA ASN A 277 -6.36 -16.39 17.34
C ASN A 277 -5.72 -15.87 18.63
N ALA A 278 -4.96 -16.73 19.30
CA ALA A 278 -4.24 -16.36 20.52
C ALA A 278 -3.20 -15.26 20.28
N ILE A 279 -2.50 -15.27 19.14
CA ILE A 279 -1.52 -14.24 18.79
C ILE A 279 -2.20 -12.97 18.26
N THR A 280 -3.27 -13.08 17.48
CA THR A 280 -4.09 -11.95 17.01
C THR A 280 -4.55 -11.07 18.16
N ILE A 281 -5.04 -11.66 19.26
CA ILE A 281 -5.43 -10.92 20.47
C ILE A 281 -4.22 -10.20 21.11
N ARG A 282 -3.06 -10.86 21.16
CA ARG A 282 -1.85 -10.30 21.79
C ARG A 282 -1.29 -9.12 21.01
N ILE A 283 -1.19 -9.24 19.69
CA ILE A 283 -0.68 -8.15 18.85
C ILE A 283 -1.64 -6.96 18.85
N GLN A 284 -2.96 -7.20 18.87
CA GLN A 284 -3.95 -6.13 19.02
C GLN A 284 -3.73 -5.35 20.33
N ASN A 285 -3.60 -6.05 21.46
CA ASN A 285 -3.32 -5.43 22.74
C ASN A 285 -1.98 -4.68 22.74
N PHE A 286 -0.94 -5.28 22.15
CA PHE A 286 0.37 -4.65 22.04
C PHE A 286 0.31 -3.33 21.27
N ILE A 287 -0.33 -3.31 20.10
CA ILE A 287 -0.48 -2.11 19.27
C ILE A 287 -1.15 -0.99 20.08
N TRP A 288 -2.22 -1.28 20.82
CA TRP A 288 -2.98 -0.28 21.57
C TRP A 288 -2.31 0.19 22.87
N PHE A 289 -1.60 -0.69 23.57
CA PHE A 289 -1.25 -0.44 24.98
C PHE A 289 0.23 -0.53 25.31
N ASP A 290 0.98 -1.42 24.65
CA ASP A 290 2.35 -1.76 25.08
C ASP A 290 3.43 -1.27 24.11
N SER A 291 3.06 -0.94 22.88
CA SER A 291 3.97 -0.59 21.79
C SER A 291 4.63 0.79 21.93
N GLY A 292 3.91 1.76 22.50
CA GLY A 292 4.27 3.18 22.45
C GLY A 292 3.89 3.88 21.15
N PHE A 293 3.09 3.28 20.25
CA PHE A 293 2.69 3.90 18.98
C PHE A 293 1.75 5.10 19.15
N ILE A 294 1.04 5.23 20.26
CA ILE A 294 0.04 6.30 20.43
C ILE A 294 0.65 7.48 21.20
N ASP A 295 0.82 8.61 20.51
CA ASP A 295 1.12 9.91 21.11
C ASP A 295 -0.18 10.54 21.61
N LYS A 296 -0.36 10.58 22.93
CA LYS A 296 -1.55 11.17 23.55
C LYS A 296 -1.49 12.69 23.63
N ASP A 297 -0.29 13.28 23.56
CA ASP A 297 -0.13 14.73 23.69
C ASP A 297 -0.46 15.40 22.36
N PHE A 298 0.06 14.85 21.27
CA PHE A 298 -0.20 15.35 19.91
C PHE A 298 -1.32 14.62 19.18
N HIS A 299 -1.93 13.61 19.81
CA HIS A 299 -3.00 12.79 19.23
C HIS A 299 -2.64 12.27 17.84
N ARG A 300 -1.47 11.64 17.71
CA ARG A 300 -0.99 11.04 16.45
C ARG A 300 -0.29 9.70 16.71
N ILE A 301 0.15 9.06 15.63
CA ILE A 301 0.94 7.82 15.69
C ILE A 301 2.44 8.17 15.73
N TYR A 302 3.18 7.47 16.58
CA TYR A 302 4.63 7.32 16.53
C TYR A 302 4.95 6.07 15.71
N GLU A 303 5.46 6.24 14.50
CA GLU A 303 5.83 5.10 13.65
C GLU A 303 6.88 4.22 14.33
N ASN A 304 7.90 4.86 14.91
CA ASN A 304 9.07 4.22 15.50
C ASN A 304 9.28 4.69 16.96
N PRO A 305 8.57 4.12 17.96
CA PRO A 305 8.70 4.53 19.35
C PRO A 305 10.14 4.37 19.87
N ASN A 306 10.57 5.32 20.70
CA ASN A 306 11.92 5.40 21.29
C ASN A 306 13.06 5.73 20.30
N PHE A 307 12.74 6.20 19.09
CA PHE A 307 13.71 6.76 18.14
C PHE A 307 13.45 8.25 17.90
N ASP A 308 14.53 9.03 17.77
CA ASP A 308 14.47 10.48 17.60
C ASP A 308 14.25 10.88 16.13
N HIS A 309 13.16 10.40 15.54
CA HIS A 309 12.57 11.08 14.38
C HIS A 309 11.67 12.12 14.99
N LYS A 310 12.01 13.40 14.84
CA LYS A 310 11.27 14.54 15.39
C LYS A 310 9.77 14.25 15.39
N TYR A 311 9.26 13.90 16.58
CA TYR A 311 7.85 13.63 16.86
C TYR A 311 7.19 12.35 16.30
N GLY A 312 7.94 11.38 15.75
CA GLY A 312 7.41 10.10 15.30
C GLY A 312 6.65 10.12 13.98
N LEU A 313 6.69 11.25 13.26
CA LEU A 313 6.02 11.45 11.98
C LEU A 313 6.72 10.65 10.88
N ASP A 314 5.96 9.85 10.14
CA ASP A 314 6.44 9.05 9.02
C ASP A 314 5.28 8.77 8.07
N ILE A 315 5.53 8.80 6.76
CA ILE A 315 4.51 8.41 5.77
C ILE A 315 4.12 6.93 5.91
N ALA A 316 4.99 6.09 6.47
CA ALA A 316 4.74 4.68 6.73
C ALA A 316 3.48 4.42 7.55
N THR A 317 3.11 5.34 8.46
CA THR A 317 1.84 5.28 9.19
C THR A 317 0.64 5.31 8.25
N ILE A 318 0.70 6.13 7.20
CA ILE A 318 -0.35 6.27 6.19
C ILE A 318 -0.36 5.07 5.27
N ILE A 319 0.81 4.58 4.88
CA ILE A 319 0.95 3.35 4.08
C ILE A 319 0.35 2.16 4.85
N ALA A 320 0.61 2.04 6.15
CA ALA A 320 0.09 0.99 7.01
C ALA A 320 -1.45 1.04 7.09
N SER A 321 -2.00 2.22 7.31
CA SER A 321 -3.45 2.44 7.35
C SER A 321 -4.08 2.01 6.03
N LEU A 322 -3.55 2.45 4.89
CA LEU A 322 -4.08 2.09 3.58
C LEU A 322 -3.95 0.60 3.26
N SER A 323 -2.77 0.00 3.47
CA SER A 323 -2.53 -1.41 3.10
C SER A 323 -3.36 -2.38 3.94
N CYS A 324 -3.64 -2.03 5.20
CA CYS A 324 -4.40 -2.90 6.10
C CYS A 324 -5.93 -2.75 5.94
N HIS A 325 -6.41 -1.69 5.31
CA HIS A 325 -7.84 -1.39 5.09
C HIS A 325 -8.21 -1.36 3.60
N ALA A 326 -7.41 -1.98 2.73
CA ALA A 326 -7.76 -2.20 1.32
C ALA A 326 -9.13 -2.90 1.19
N TYR A 327 -9.82 -2.69 0.05
CA TYR A 327 -11.16 -3.23 -0.21
C TYR A 327 -11.14 -4.76 -0.13
N SER A 328 -11.51 -5.31 1.02
CA SER A 328 -11.51 -6.75 1.17
C SER A 328 -12.77 -7.31 0.53
N ASN A 329 -12.60 -8.09 -0.53
CA ASN A 329 -13.59 -9.09 -0.97
C ASN A 329 -13.60 -10.31 -0.03
N ASP A 330 -13.25 -10.13 1.26
CA ASP A 330 -13.15 -11.22 2.22
C ASP A 330 -14.56 -11.72 2.51
N LEU A 331 -14.92 -12.83 1.87
CA LEU A 331 -16.25 -13.46 1.90
C LEU A 331 -16.74 -13.88 3.31
N ASP A 332 -15.94 -13.65 4.36
CA ASP A 332 -16.24 -14.08 5.73
C ASP A 332 -15.49 -13.23 6.80
N ASP A 333 -15.62 -11.90 6.77
CA ASP A 333 -14.96 -10.98 7.73
C ASP A 333 -15.60 -10.95 9.14
N ASN A 334 -16.52 -11.88 9.45
CA ASN A 334 -17.26 -11.94 10.71
C ASN A 334 -16.47 -12.49 11.91
N LEU A 335 -15.13 -12.43 11.88
CA LEU A 335 -14.27 -12.99 12.94
C LEU A 335 -14.10 -12.09 14.16
N GLY A 336 -14.79 -10.94 14.23
CA GLY A 336 -14.87 -10.10 15.43
C GLY A 336 -13.61 -9.29 15.77
N PHE A 337 -12.59 -9.28 14.88
CA PHE A 337 -11.42 -8.40 15.01
C PHE A 337 -11.54 -7.25 14.01
N GLU A 338 -11.81 -6.05 14.49
CA GLU A 338 -11.66 -4.84 13.68
C GLU A 338 -10.18 -4.46 13.60
N ILE A 339 -9.73 -4.05 12.42
CA ILE A 339 -8.38 -3.54 12.24
C ILE A 339 -8.41 -2.06 12.64
N PRO A 340 -7.58 -1.65 13.61
CA PRO A 340 -7.59 -0.26 14.07
C PRO A 340 -6.81 0.65 13.10
N PHE A 341 -6.96 1.96 13.27
CA PHE A 341 -6.21 2.99 12.54
C PHE A 341 -6.48 3.02 11.03
N ASP A 342 -7.74 2.94 10.63
CA ASP A 342 -8.19 3.23 9.26
C ASP A 342 -8.13 4.74 8.98
N VAL A 343 -8.43 5.17 7.75
CA VAL A 343 -8.25 6.54 7.25
C VAL A 343 -9.15 7.60 7.90
N ASP A 344 -10.16 7.16 8.64
CA ASP A 344 -11.06 7.96 9.47
C ASP A 344 -10.60 8.09 10.92
N ASP A 345 -9.57 7.34 11.34
CA ASP A 345 -9.01 7.45 12.69
C ASP A 345 -8.31 8.81 12.89
N SER A 346 -8.64 9.47 14.00
CA SER A 346 -8.10 10.80 14.32
C SER A 346 -6.58 10.82 14.49
N TYR A 347 -5.95 9.76 15.00
CA TYR A 347 -4.50 9.69 15.17
C TYR A 347 -3.81 9.60 13.81
N VAL A 348 -4.35 8.82 12.87
CA VAL A 348 -3.80 8.71 11.51
C VAL A 348 -3.95 10.04 10.76
N LEU A 349 -5.13 10.66 10.83
CA LEU A 349 -5.37 11.97 10.20
C LEU A 349 -4.44 13.07 10.76
N ASN A 350 -4.20 13.08 12.08
CA ASN A 350 -3.25 14.01 12.69
C ASN A 350 -1.80 13.70 12.36
N SER A 351 -1.47 12.43 12.11
CA SER A 351 -0.12 12.04 11.66
C SER A 351 0.18 12.64 10.29
N ILE A 352 -0.72 12.49 9.31
CA ILE A 352 -0.52 13.11 7.98
C ILE A 352 -0.58 14.64 8.06
N TYR A 353 -1.45 15.23 8.88
CA TYR A 353 -1.50 16.68 9.10
C TYR A 353 -0.16 17.24 9.63
N GLY A 354 0.35 16.63 10.71
CA GLY A 354 1.64 17.01 11.29
C GLY A 354 2.80 16.81 10.31
N PHE A 355 2.75 15.71 9.53
CA PHE A 355 3.74 15.41 8.51
C PHE A 355 3.75 16.45 7.39
N ILE A 356 2.59 16.77 6.81
CA ILE A 356 2.44 17.82 5.79
C ILE A 356 3.03 19.15 6.29
N LYS A 357 2.74 19.56 7.53
CA LYS A 357 3.29 20.81 8.10
C LYS A 357 4.80 20.81 8.26
N ASP A 358 5.41 19.68 8.60
CA ASP A 358 6.87 19.58 8.65
C ASP A 358 7.48 19.63 7.25
N GLN A 359 6.97 18.83 6.32
CA GLN A 359 7.51 18.67 4.97
C GLN A 359 7.34 19.94 4.12
N ASN A 360 6.22 20.66 4.27
CA ASN A 360 5.99 21.94 3.61
C ASN A 360 7.10 22.96 3.92
N ARG A 361 7.68 22.94 5.13
CA ARG A 361 8.76 23.87 5.52
C ARG A 361 10.15 23.38 5.13
N ARG A 362 10.29 22.10 4.79
CA ARG A 362 11.58 21.40 4.67
C ARG A 362 12.17 21.48 3.28
N TYR A 363 11.33 21.37 2.25
CA TYR A 363 11.77 21.27 0.86
C TYR A 363 11.59 22.60 0.15
N SER A 364 12.61 23.03 -0.59
CA SER A 364 12.58 24.32 -1.29
C SER A 364 11.52 24.32 -2.39
N VAL A 365 11.31 23.18 -3.07
CA VAL A 365 10.23 23.00 -4.07
C VAL A 365 8.82 23.27 -3.52
N ASN A 366 8.62 23.19 -2.20
CA ASN A 366 7.34 23.53 -1.57
C ASN A 366 7.14 25.04 -1.36
N HIS A 367 8.11 25.87 -1.77
CA HIS A 367 8.06 27.32 -1.65
C HIS A 367 8.14 28.05 -3.02
N ASP A 368 8.13 27.30 -4.12
CA ASP A 368 8.10 27.87 -5.47
C ASP A 368 6.78 28.61 -5.72
N GLU A 369 6.84 29.68 -6.53
CA GLU A 369 5.66 30.51 -6.84
C GLU A 369 4.57 29.70 -7.56
N ASP A 370 4.99 28.74 -8.40
CA ASP A 370 4.12 27.91 -9.23
C ASP A 370 3.82 26.53 -8.62
N LYS A 371 4.03 26.33 -7.31
CA LYS A 371 3.82 25.02 -6.67
C LYS A 371 2.37 24.53 -6.81
N LEU A 372 2.20 23.25 -7.14
CA LEU A 372 0.88 22.63 -7.35
C LEU A 372 0.32 21.86 -6.13
N GLY A 373 1.13 21.71 -5.08
CA GLY A 373 0.78 20.97 -3.88
C GLY A 373 1.96 20.92 -2.90
N ILE A 374 1.94 19.96 -1.98
CA ILE A 374 3.01 19.79 -0.98
C ILE A 374 3.73 18.47 -1.26
N SER A 375 5.02 18.56 -1.54
CA SER A 375 5.94 17.44 -1.71
C SER A 375 6.25 16.80 -0.36
N LEU A 376 6.19 15.47 -0.30
CA LEU A 376 6.33 14.65 0.91
C LEU A 376 7.44 13.63 0.73
N GLY A 377 8.30 13.44 1.75
CA GLY A 377 9.35 12.41 1.77
C GLY A 377 8.95 11.19 2.61
N ARG A 378 9.93 10.55 3.25
CA ARG A 378 9.69 9.43 4.18
C ARG A 378 9.32 9.91 5.58
N TYR A 379 10.24 10.60 6.24
CA TYR A 379 10.08 11.13 7.60
C TYR A 379 10.91 12.42 7.81
N PRO A 380 10.61 13.24 8.85
CA PRO A 380 11.42 14.41 9.18
C PRO A 380 12.87 14.06 9.51
N ASN A 381 13.82 14.82 8.95
CA ASN A 381 15.27 14.65 9.10
C ASN A 381 15.83 13.37 8.46
N ASP A 382 15.13 12.81 7.48
CA ASP A 382 15.71 11.88 6.55
C ASP A 382 17.00 12.47 5.92
N VAL A 383 18.03 11.65 5.82
CA VAL A 383 19.35 11.98 5.27
C VAL A 383 19.68 11.17 4.02
N TYR A 384 18.85 10.21 3.62
CA TYR A 384 19.08 9.45 2.40
C TYR A 384 18.67 10.25 1.17
N ASP A 385 19.65 10.61 0.34
CA ASP A 385 19.43 11.45 -0.85
C ASP A 385 19.11 10.64 -2.11
N GLY A 386 18.90 9.32 -2.00
CA GLY A 386 18.65 8.44 -3.14
C GLY A 386 19.90 7.75 -3.68
N VAL A 387 21.09 8.14 -3.25
CA VAL A 387 22.35 7.45 -3.61
C VAL A 387 23.24 7.23 -2.39
N GLY A 388 23.34 8.23 -1.52
CA GLY A 388 24.14 8.21 -0.31
C GLY A 388 23.46 8.96 0.83
N THR A 389 24.26 9.56 1.70
CA THR A 389 23.77 10.23 2.91
C THR A 389 24.10 11.71 2.86
N SER A 390 23.08 12.54 2.67
CA SER A 390 23.14 13.98 2.82
C SER A 390 21.83 14.52 3.40
N LEU A 391 20.91 14.95 2.54
CA LEU A 391 19.62 15.52 2.88
C LEU A 391 18.53 14.74 2.13
N GLY A 392 17.58 14.20 2.87
CA GLY A 392 16.46 13.46 2.28
C GLY A 392 15.61 14.33 1.35
N ASN A 393 14.99 13.67 0.38
CA ASN A 393 14.14 14.29 -0.61
C ASN A 393 12.67 13.88 -0.45
N PRO A 394 11.76 14.57 -1.16
CA PRO A 394 10.45 14.01 -1.50
C PRO A 394 10.52 12.70 -2.28
N TRP A 395 9.49 11.87 -2.12
CA TRP A 395 9.34 10.57 -2.77
C TRP A 395 8.02 10.53 -3.55
N PHE A 396 8.05 10.01 -4.77
CA PHE A 396 6.84 9.89 -5.60
C PHE A 396 5.76 9.06 -4.88
N LEU A 397 6.15 7.96 -4.26
CA LEU A 397 5.23 7.11 -3.51
C LEU A 397 4.57 7.83 -2.34
N SER A 398 5.28 8.73 -1.66
CA SER A 398 4.73 9.43 -0.49
C SER A 398 3.62 10.39 -0.89
N ASN A 399 3.81 11.12 -1.98
CA ASN A 399 2.77 11.97 -2.56
C ASN A 399 1.58 11.14 -3.06
N ALA A 400 1.82 10.02 -3.74
CA ALA A 400 0.75 9.13 -4.19
C ALA A 400 -0.06 8.56 -3.01
N TYR A 401 0.59 8.10 -1.94
CA TYR A 401 -0.08 7.58 -0.75
C TYR A 401 -0.85 8.65 0.02
N ALA A 402 -0.35 9.89 0.10
CA ALA A 402 -1.11 11.00 0.69
C ALA A 402 -2.39 11.31 -0.10
N SER A 403 -2.31 11.26 -1.44
CA SER A 403 -3.49 11.40 -2.30
C SER A 403 -4.49 10.25 -2.07
N LEU A 404 -4.01 9.01 -2.12
CA LEU A 404 -4.80 7.81 -1.89
C LEU A 404 -5.49 7.80 -0.52
N PHE A 405 -4.82 8.31 0.53
CA PHE A 405 -5.41 8.46 1.86
C PHE A 405 -6.66 9.34 1.86
N ILE A 406 -6.60 10.49 1.19
CA ILE A 406 -7.73 11.42 1.10
C ILE A 406 -8.86 10.81 0.26
N TYR A 407 -8.54 10.18 -0.87
CA TYR A 407 -9.56 9.52 -1.70
C TYR A 407 -10.22 8.35 -0.97
N ARG A 408 -9.48 7.55 -0.20
CA ARG A 408 -10.06 6.46 0.59
C ARG A 408 -11.04 6.97 1.65
N LYS A 409 -10.74 8.11 2.27
CA LYS A 409 -11.67 8.79 3.18
C LYS A 409 -12.94 9.22 2.45
N LEU A 410 -12.81 9.84 1.28
CA LEU A 410 -13.94 10.21 0.43
C LEU A 410 -14.76 8.99 0.00
N PHE A 411 -14.10 7.88 -0.33
CA PHE A 411 -14.79 6.65 -0.68
C PHE A 411 -15.72 6.21 0.44
N LYS A 412 -15.23 6.14 1.68
CA LYS A 412 -16.04 5.72 2.82
C LYS A 412 -17.28 6.62 2.97
N LEU A 413 -17.09 7.94 2.93
CA LEU A 413 -18.18 8.91 3.04
C LEU A 413 -19.23 8.75 1.93
N LEU A 414 -18.79 8.68 0.67
CA LEU A 414 -19.68 8.69 -0.50
C LEU A 414 -20.33 7.33 -0.73
N HIS A 415 -19.56 6.24 -0.61
CA HIS A 415 -20.04 4.89 -0.88
C HIS A 415 -21.01 4.39 0.19
N TYR A 416 -20.74 4.69 1.47
CA TYR A 416 -21.60 4.29 2.58
C TYR A 416 -22.67 5.33 2.94
N GLU A 417 -22.70 6.47 2.22
CA GLU A 417 -23.63 7.58 2.47
C GLU A 417 -23.57 8.09 3.92
N GLU A 418 -22.36 8.20 4.47
CA GLU A 418 -22.12 8.55 5.87
C GLU A 418 -22.00 10.08 6.09
N ASP A 419 -22.47 10.53 7.25
CA ASP A 419 -22.20 11.89 7.73
C ASP A 419 -20.70 12.07 8.00
N LEU A 420 -20.17 13.26 7.70
CA LEU A 420 -18.79 13.59 8.04
C LEU A 420 -18.71 14.01 9.51
N VAL A 421 -18.15 13.13 10.34
CA VAL A 421 -17.87 13.40 11.75
C VAL A 421 -16.42 13.88 11.92
N ILE A 422 -16.27 15.10 12.41
CA ILE A 422 -14.97 15.75 12.62
C ILE A 422 -14.71 15.84 14.12
N SER A 423 -13.76 15.06 14.64
CA SER A 423 -13.31 15.19 16.04
C SER A 423 -12.56 16.51 16.27
N ASN A 424 -12.68 17.06 17.47
CA ASN A 424 -11.92 18.22 17.92
C ASN A 424 -10.40 18.07 17.79
N LYS A 425 -9.90 16.84 17.82
CA LYS A 425 -8.49 16.51 17.58
C LYS A 425 -8.02 16.87 16.18
N ASN A 426 -8.93 16.92 15.21
CA ASN A 426 -8.63 17.14 13.80
C ASN A 426 -9.08 18.51 13.29
N PHE A 427 -9.63 19.40 14.13
CA PHE A 427 -10.13 20.71 13.70
C PHE A 427 -9.08 21.53 12.94
N GLU A 428 -7.82 21.49 13.37
CA GLU A 428 -6.75 22.23 12.68
C GLU A 428 -6.54 21.75 11.23
N PHE A 429 -6.61 20.45 10.97
CA PHE A 429 -6.52 19.92 9.60
C PHE A 429 -7.63 20.47 8.71
N TYR A 430 -8.87 20.44 9.19
CA TYR A 430 -9.99 20.93 8.40
C TYR A 430 -9.92 22.45 8.19
N ASN A 431 -9.63 23.22 9.22
CA ASN A 431 -9.51 24.68 9.09
C ASN A 431 -8.36 25.10 8.16
N ASP A 432 -7.21 24.44 8.24
CA ASP A 432 -6.04 24.80 7.45
C ASP A 432 -6.19 24.45 5.97
N TYR A 433 -6.85 23.32 5.65
CA TYR A 433 -6.81 22.76 4.29
C TYR A 433 -8.17 22.53 3.62
N ILE A 434 -9.25 22.39 4.38
CA ILE A 434 -10.53 21.90 3.84
C ILE A 434 -11.63 22.95 3.92
N TYR A 435 -11.93 23.47 5.11
CA TYR A 435 -13.08 24.34 5.35
C TYR A 435 -12.96 25.02 6.72
N ASP A 436 -13.23 26.33 6.76
CA ASP A 436 -13.30 27.10 8.01
C ASP A 436 -14.56 26.72 8.80
N LEU A 437 -14.36 25.95 9.88
CA LEU A 437 -15.41 25.39 10.72
C LEU A 437 -16.21 26.47 11.48
N SER A 438 -15.71 27.70 11.59
CA SER A 438 -16.46 28.80 12.18
C SER A 438 -17.74 29.16 11.39
N ASN A 439 -17.78 28.82 10.10
CA ASN A 439 -18.97 28.99 9.26
C ASN A 439 -20.10 28.00 9.59
N ILE A 440 -19.78 26.89 10.27
CA ILE A 440 -20.79 25.94 10.77
C ILE A 440 -21.31 26.39 12.14
N SER A 441 -20.40 26.78 13.03
CA SER A 441 -20.72 27.33 14.34
C SER A 441 -19.56 28.16 14.86
N GLU A 442 -19.80 29.41 15.26
CA GLU A 442 -18.77 30.27 15.87
C GLU A 442 -18.15 29.65 17.14
N ASP A 443 -18.91 28.77 17.81
CA ASP A 443 -18.54 28.10 19.05
C ASP A 443 -18.03 26.67 18.84
N TYR A 444 -17.67 26.28 17.61
CA TYR A 444 -17.31 24.89 17.28
C TYR A 444 -16.22 24.29 18.17
N THR A 445 -15.27 25.13 18.63
CA THR A 445 -14.17 24.73 19.51
C THR A 445 -14.61 24.25 20.89
N LYS A 446 -15.87 24.47 21.28
CA LYS A 446 -16.45 24.00 22.55
C LYS A 446 -16.99 22.57 22.45
N PHE A 447 -17.07 21.98 21.25
CA PHE A 447 -17.59 20.63 21.04
C PHE A 447 -16.46 19.60 20.89
N ASP A 448 -16.73 18.37 21.30
CA ASP A 448 -15.81 17.23 21.09
C ASP A 448 -15.77 16.79 19.62
N PHE A 449 -16.84 17.06 18.87
CA PHE A 449 -16.94 16.80 17.45
C PHE A 449 -17.96 17.73 16.78
N VAL A 450 -17.83 17.86 15.47
CA VAL A 450 -18.82 18.49 14.58
C VAL A 450 -19.32 17.43 13.61
N VAL A 451 -20.63 17.40 13.34
CA VAL A 451 -21.25 16.49 12.37
C VAL A 451 -21.75 17.31 11.19
N ILE A 452 -21.32 16.92 9.99
CA ILE A 452 -21.77 17.50 8.73
C ILE A 452 -22.62 16.46 8.01
N ASN A 453 -23.93 16.74 7.95
CA ASN A 453 -24.89 15.77 7.42
C ASN A 453 -24.62 15.48 5.94
N TYR A 454 -24.69 14.22 5.56
CA TYR A 454 -24.53 13.76 4.19
C TYR A 454 -25.46 14.53 3.24
N ARG A 455 -24.92 14.94 2.08
CA ARG A 455 -25.58 15.77 1.04
C ARG A 455 -26.02 17.19 1.45
N SER A 456 -25.67 17.68 2.64
CA SER A 456 -25.81 19.11 2.95
C SER A 456 -24.92 19.97 2.03
N SER A 457 -25.20 21.28 1.94
CA SER A 457 -24.36 22.21 1.18
C SER A 457 -22.91 22.19 1.68
N GLU A 458 -22.74 22.18 2.99
CA GLU A 458 -21.44 22.17 3.65
C GLU A 458 -20.71 20.85 3.40
N PHE A 459 -21.42 19.71 3.44
CA PHE A 459 -20.86 18.41 3.11
C PHE A 459 -20.32 18.39 1.68
N ASN A 460 -21.11 18.81 0.69
CA ASN A 460 -20.71 18.81 -0.71
C ASN A 460 -19.50 19.74 -0.95
N MET A 461 -19.46 20.90 -0.29
CA MET A 461 -18.30 21.78 -0.33
C MET A 461 -17.04 21.12 0.27
N MET A 462 -17.15 20.51 1.46
CA MET A 462 -16.02 19.83 2.10
C MET A 462 -15.52 18.64 1.29
N VAL A 463 -16.43 17.86 0.69
CA VAL A 463 -16.08 16.74 -0.20
C VAL A 463 -15.31 17.24 -1.42
N ASN A 464 -15.77 18.29 -2.08
CA ASN A 464 -15.06 18.88 -3.23
C ASN A 464 -13.69 19.44 -2.84
N ASN A 465 -13.58 20.05 -1.65
CA ASN A 465 -12.32 20.58 -1.14
C ASN A 465 -11.35 19.44 -0.77
N LEU A 466 -11.83 18.36 -0.16
CA LEU A 466 -11.05 17.14 0.08
C LEU A 466 -10.59 16.51 -1.23
N PHE A 467 -11.46 16.42 -2.23
CA PHE A 467 -11.07 15.87 -3.54
C PHE A 467 -9.98 16.70 -4.19
N SER A 468 -10.13 18.03 -4.20
CA SER A 468 -9.12 18.98 -4.68
C SER A 468 -7.81 18.91 -3.89
N PHE A 469 -7.89 18.67 -2.58
CA PHE A 469 -6.73 18.47 -1.72
C PHE A 469 -6.00 17.18 -2.05
N GLY A 470 -6.72 16.07 -2.30
CA GLY A 470 -6.16 14.82 -2.82
C GLY A 470 -5.46 15.02 -4.17
N ASP A 471 -6.10 15.76 -5.10
CA ASP A 471 -5.54 16.10 -6.41
C ASP A 471 -4.24 16.89 -6.30
N SER A 472 -4.10 17.75 -5.29
CA SER A 472 -2.88 18.55 -5.11
C SER A 472 -1.63 17.68 -4.95
N PHE A 473 -1.74 16.50 -4.33
CA PHE A 473 -0.62 15.57 -4.19
C PHE A 473 -0.29 14.84 -5.49
N LEU A 474 -1.30 14.48 -6.30
CA LEU A 474 -1.07 13.93 -7.64
C LEU A 474 -0.51 14.98 -8.60
N LYS A 475 -0.89 16.24 -8.45
CA LYS A 475 -0.29 17.33 -9.23
C LYS A 475 1.20 17.53 -8.92
N VAL A 476 1.64 17.24 -7.69
CA VAL A 476 3.08 17.17 -7.37
C VAL A 476 3.75 16.02 -8.13
N VAL A 477 3.15 14.83 -8.17
CA VAL A 477 3.66 13.71 -8.98
C VAL A 477 3.77 14.13 -10.45
N PHE A 478 2.70 14.69 -11.01
CA PHE A 478 2.67 15.19 -12.39
C PHE A 478 3.70 16.29 -12.68
N ALA A 479 3.96 17.19 -11.72
CA ALA A 479 4.94 18.25 -11.86
C ALA A 479 6.37 17.71 -11.98
N HIS A 480 6.68 16.58 -11.33
CA HIS A 480 8.06 16.09 -11.17
C HIS A 480 8.36 14.78 -11.91
N ILE A 481 7.35 14.09 -12.45
CA ILE A 481 7.53 12.90 -13.31
C ILE A 481 8.37 13.24 -14.56
N THR A 482 8.91 12.26 -15.25
CA THR A 482 9.58 12.47 -16.55
C THR A 482 8.57 12.58 -17.70
N GLU A 483 9.00 12.99 -18.89
CA GLU A 483 8.12 13.14 -20.07
C GLU A 483 7.56 11.80 -20.60
N ASP A 484 8.29 10.72 -20.37
CA ASP A 484 7.90 9.35 -20.73
C ASP A 484 7.11 8.61 -19.64
N GLY A 485 6.83 9.28 -18.51
CA GLY A 485 6.04 8.71 -17.42
C GLY A 485 6.82 7.78 -16.49
N GLU A 486 8.15 7.84 -16.55
CA GLU A 486 9.05 7.16 -15.61
C GLU A 486 8.95 7.77 -14.21
N LEU A 487 8.92 6.88 -13.22
CA LEU A 487 8.83 7.23 -11.81
C LEU A 487 10.04 6.64 -11.07
N SER A 488 10.96 7.51 -10.68
CA SER A 488 12.07 7.14 -9.82
C SER A 488 11.63 7.00 -8.37
N GLU A 489 12.58 6.69 -7.49
CA GLU A 489 12.36 6.63 -6.05
C GLU A 489 12.02 8.03 -5.48
N GLN A 490 12.82 9.03 -5.86
CA GLN A 490 12.77 10.38 -5.29
C GLN A 490 12.68 11.42 -6.40
N PHE A 491 12.37 12.65 -6.02
CA PHE A 491 12.65 13.84 -6.82
C PHE A 491 13.31 14.89 -5.94
N ASN A 492 14.30 15.59 -6.49
CA ASN A 492 15.19 16.44 -5.74
C ASN A 492 14.44 17.54 -4.98
N ARG A 493 14.72 17.67 -3.68
CA ARG A 493 14.07 18.62 -2.76
C ARG A 493 14.17 20.11 -3.14
N ASP A 494 15.12 20.47 -4.00
CA ASP A 494 15.38 21.86 -4.38
C ASP A 494 15.05 22.15 -5.84
N THR A 495 15.19 21.17 -6.73
CA THR A 495 15.00 21.34 -8.19
C THR A 495 13.81 20.59 -8.76
N GLY A 496 13.27 19.61 -8.04
CA GLY A 496 12.14 18.80 -8.49
C GLY A 496 12.48 17.76 -9.57
N PHE A 497 13.75 17.59 -9.96
CA PHE A 497 14.15 16.57 -10.92
C PHE A 497 14.21 15.17 -10.29
N SER A 498 13.78 14.15 -11.05
CA SER A 498 13.91 12.73 -10.67
C SER A 498 15.31 12.38 -10.16
N GLN A 499 15.37 11.63 -9.06
CA GLN A 499 16.59 11.25 -8.35
C GLN A 499 16.43 9.87 -7.69
N GLY A 500 17.55 9.19 -7.43
CA GLY A 500 17.59 7.87 -6.79
C GLY A 500 17.35 6.73 -7.79
N ALA A 501 16.81 5.61 -7.31
CA ALA A 501 16.58 4.44 -8.15
C ALA A 501 15.56 4.74 -9.26
N GLN A 502 15.95 4.53 -10.52
CA GLN A 502 15.09 4.71 -11.68
C GLN A 502 14.12 3.54 -11.86
N ASN A 503 12.94 3.81 -12.41
CA ASN A 503 11.86 2.85 -12.61
C ASN A 503 11.53 2.08 -11.33
N LEU A 504 11.30 2.79 -10.22
CA LEU A 504 10.99 2.14 -8.94
C LEU A 504 9.59 1.51 -9.02
N THR A 505 9.53 0.19 -8.91
CA THR A 505 8.28 -0.59 -9.04
C THR A 505 7.21 -0.13 -8.03
N TRP A 506 7.64 0.22 -6.81
CA TRP A 506 6.74 0.72 -5.77
C TRP A 506 6.19 2.13 -6.09
N SER A 507 6.96 3.01 -6.74
CA SER A 507 6.46 4.30 -7.20
C SER A 507 5.32 4.12 -8.22
N TYR A 508 5.49 3.26 -9.22
CA TYR A 508 4.40 2.97 -10.17
C TYR A 508 3.16 2.38 -9.50
N SER A 509 3.36 1.42 -8.58
CA SER A 509 2.27 0.81 -7.82
C SER A 509 1.49 1.86 -7.02
N SER A 510 2.18 2.73 -6.29
CA SER A 510 1.53 3.76 -5.47
C SER A 510 0.72 4.77 -6.31
N VAL A 511 1.30 5.26 -7.43
CA VAL A 511 0.64 6.20 -8.34
C VAL A 511 -0.56 5.55 -9.02
N TRP A 512 -0.44 4.30 -9.47
CA TRP A 512 -1.58 3.57 -10.06
C TRP A 512 -2.75 3.44 -9.07
N ASN A 513 -2.47 3.05 -7.82
CA ASN A 513 -3.51 2.90 -6.81
C ASN A 513 -4.21 4.25 -6.50
N ALA A 514 -3.44 5.34 -6.42
CA ALA A 514 -4.00 6.67 -6.20
C ALA A 514 -4.90 7.12 -7.37
N LEU A 515 -4.47 6.92 -8.62
CA LEU A 515 -5.23 7.28 -9.81
C LEU A 515 -6.50 6.42 -9.96
N ARG A 516 -6.40 5.12 -9.68
CA ARG A 516 -7.56 4.21 -9.63
C ARG A 516 -8.58 4.70 -8.62
N GLU A 517 -8.16 4.99 -7.39
CA GLU A 517 -9.04 5.47 -6.35
C GLU A 517 -9.68 6.80 -6.72
N ARG A 518 -8.89 7.75 -7.26
CA ARG A 518 -9.39 9.03 -7.76
C ARG A 518 -10.52 8.83 -8.77
N SER A 519 -10.36 7.94 -9.75
CA SER A 519 -11.37 7.65 -10.77
C SER A 519 -12.66 7.09 -10.15
N ILE A 520 -12.56 6.28 -9.09
CA ILE A 520 -13.74 5.81 -8.35
C ILE A 520 -14.45 6.97 -7.69
N ILE A 521 -13.72 7.87 -7.00
CA ILE A 521 -14.33 9.03 -6.35
C ILE A 521 -14.97 9.97 -7.36
N ASP A 522 -14.29 10.26 -8.46
CA ASP A 522 -14.81 11.08 -9.55
C ASP A 522 -16.15 10.54 -10.09
N SER A 523 -16.32 9.22 -10.13
CA SER A 523 -17.59 8.59 -10.54
C SER A 523 -18.70 8.62 -9.48
N LEU A 524 -18.36 8.88 -8.21
CA LEU A 524 -19.29 8.96 -7.09
C LEU A 524 -19.77 10.38 -6.79
N LEU A 525 -19.02 11.39 -7.26
CA LEU A 525 -19.39 12.81 -7.22
C LEU A 525 -20.38 13.14 -8.34
#